data_AF-A0A351CMA0-F1
#
_entry.id   AF-A0A351CMA0-F1
#
_cell.length_a   1.000
_cell.length_b   1.000
_cell.length_c   1.000
_cell.angle_alpha   90.00
_cell.angle_beta   90.00
_cell.angle_gamma   90.00
#
_symmetry.space_group_name_H-M   'P 1'
#
loop_
_entity.id
_entity.type
_entity.pdbx_description
1 polymer ?
#
loop_
_entity_poly.entity_id
_entity_poly.type
_entity_poly.pdbx_seq_one_letter_code
_entity_poly.pdbx_strand_id
1 'polypeptide(L)'
;MLLEIVFAAGCFWGVEKNFEQFDGVLDVVSGYSGGSYDNPGYYEVLKKSKFKKQDEINHTEAVKVTYDSSVISTDFLIKNFWEIHDPTQLNGQGNDIGDNYRSAIYWTNDDQKSIALNTKEQFQPLLTAKGYGNITTEIKPLKKFWPAEYYHQDYLSKNPNGYCPNHSTGVKFVDIKSSKAKAIKPLVGMEIIVIEAEDINTCPYCLLFEKNVISNYQGSVPLRGSPASKLVG
;
A
#
# COMPACT_ATOMS: atom_id res chain seq x y z
N MET A 1 -18.23 8.38 -2.68
CA MET A 1 -18.34 8.43 -4.15
C MET A 1 -17.75 7.14 -4.67
N LEU A 2 -18.28 6.59 -5.76
CA LEU A 2 -17.74 5.35 -6.33
C LEU A 2 -16.44 5.65 -7.09
N LEU A 3 -15.37 4.97 -6.71
CA LEU A 3 -14.05 5.07 -7.35
C LEU A 3 -13.53 3.68 -7.71
N GLU A 4 -12.65 3.64 -8.71
CA GLU A 4 -11.93 2.43 -9.13
C GLU A 4 -10.42 2.65 -9.06
N ILE A 5 -9.68 1.62 -8.70
CA ILE A 5 -8.22 1.56 -8.77
C ILE A 5 -7.79 0.12 -9.07
N VAL A 6 -6.65 -0.07 -9.75
CA VAL A 6 -6.17 -1.42 -10.10
C VAL A 6 -4.83 -1.68 -9.42
N PHE A 7 -4.71 -2.85 -8.77
CA PHE A 7 -3.51 -3.29 -8.05
C PHE A 7 -2.97 -4.59 -8.64
N ALA A 8 -1.65 -4.71 -8.78
CA ALA A 8 -0.95 -5.93 -9.14
C ALA A 8 0.08 -6.25 -8.07
N ALA A 9 -0.04 -7.40 -7.42
CA ALA A 9 0.75 -7.77 -6.25
C ALA A 9 1.13 -9.26 -6.25
N GLY A 10 1.39 -9.81 -7.44
CA GLY A 10 1.60 -11.25 -7.65
C GLY A 10 0.34 -11.97 -8.10
N CYS A 11 0.13 -13.20 -7.61
CA CYS A 11 -1.04 -14.00 -7.95
C CYS A 11 -2.33 -13.26 -7.56
N PHE A 12 -3.16 -12.92 -8.55
CA PHE A 12 -4.36 -12.10 -8.33
C PHE A 12 -5.40 -12.73 -7.39
N TRP A 13 -5.39 -14.05 -7.18
CA TRP A 13 -6.37 -14.75 -6.34
C TRP A 13 -6.23 -14.36 -4.87
N GLY A 14 -5.00 -14.25 -4.37
CA GLY A 14 -4.75 -13.79 -3.01
C GLY A 14 -5.02 -12.31 -2.84
N VAL A 15 -4.71 -11.52 -3.86
CA VAL A 15 -4.94 -10.08 -3.88
C VAL A 15 -6.45 -9.76 -3.89
N GLU A 16 -7.22 -10.47 -4.71
CA GLU A 16 -8.68 -10.37 -4.80
C GLU A 16 -9.32 -10.64 -3.43
N LYS A 17 -9.07 -11.83 -2.88
CA LYS A 17 -9.55 -12.23 -1.56
C LYS A 17 -9.17 -11.23 -0.46
N ASN A 18 -7.98 -10.64 -0.56
CA ASN A 18 -7.54 -9.66 0.42
C ASN A 18 -8.35 -8.37 0.36
N PHE A 19 -8.70 -7.86 -0.82
CA PHE A 19 -9.49 -6.62 -0.91
C PHE A 19 -10.98 -6.82 -0.66
N GLU A 20 -11.54 -7.99 -1.01
CA GLU A 20 -12.96 -8.32 -0.82
C GLU A 20 -13.42 -8.23 0.65
N GLN A 21 -12.51 -8.39 1.61
CA GLN A 21 -12.86 -8.44 3.02
C GLN A 21 -13.15 -7.07 3.66
N PHE A 22 -12.87 -5.96 2.96
CA PHE A 22 -12.94 -4.63 3.57
C PHE A 22 -14.31 -3.97 3.39
N ASP A 23 -14.88 -3.49 4.49
CA ASP A 23 -16.09 -2.66 4.46
C ASP A 23 -15.84 -1.41 3.59
N GLY A 24 -16.73 -1.19 2.62
CA GLY A 24 -16.64 -0.10 1.65
C GLY A 24 -16.02 -0.50 0.30
N VAL A 25 -15.39 -1.68 0.21
CA VAL A 25 -15.12 -2.33 -1.09
C VAL A 25 -16.40 -2.98 -1.57
N LEU A 26 -16.78 -2.68 -2.82
CA LEU A 26 -18.06 -3.09 -3.39
C LEU A 26 -17.91 -4.23 -4.39
N ASP A 27 -16.78 -4.26 -5.11
CA ASP A 27 -16.48 -5.27 -6.11
C ASP A 27 -14.97 -5.37 -6.32
N VAL A 28 -14.48 -6.60 -6.50
CA VAL A 28 -13.07 -6.88 -6.81
C VAL A 28 -13.05 -7.87 -7.97
N VAL A 29 -12.41 -7.48 -9.07
CA VAL A 29 -12.37 -8.31 -10.29
C VAL A 29 -10.93 -8.65 -10.61
N SER A 30 -10.62 -9.94 -10.71
CA SER A 30 -9.34 -10.46 -11.20
C SER A 30 -9.19 -10.24 -12.72
N GLY A 31 -7.99 -9.87 -13.16
CA GLY A 31 -7.74 -9.56 -14.56
C GLY A 31 -6.30 -9.25 -14.91
N TYR A 32 -6.13 -8.59 -16.05
CA TYR A 32 -4.83 -8.28 -16.66
C TYR A 32 -4.74 -6.80 -17.01
N SER A 33 -3.59 -6.20 -16.71
CA SER A 33 -3.33 -4.79 -17.02
C SER A 33 -1.85 -4.49 -17.27
N GLY A 34 -1.57 -3.30 -17.81
CA GLY A 34 -0.22 -2.76 -18.00
C GLY A 34 0.59 -3.32 -19.16
N GLY A 35 0.06 -4.28 -19.91
CA GLY A 35 0.66 -4.78 -21.14
C GLY A 35 0.33 -3.93 -22.36
N SER A 36 0.91 -4.30 -23.51
CA SER A 36 0.81 -3.55 -24.77
C SER A 36 -0.10 -4.17 -25.83
N TYR A 37 -0.73 -5.32 -25.55
CA TYR A 37 -1.60 -6.04 -26.49
C TYR A 37 -3.03 -6.18 -25.97
N ASP A 38 -3.98 -6.37 -26.88
CA ASP A 38 -5.41 -6.41 -26.57
C ASP A 38 -5.91 -7.82 -26.26
N ASN A 39 -7.02 -7.91 -25.50
CA ASN A 39 -7.71 -9.15 -25.13
C ASN A 39 -6.79 -10.26 -24.59
N PRO A 40 -5.93 -9.99 -23.59
CA PRO A 40 -5.10 -11.03 -22.99
C PRO A 40 -5.95 -12.12 -22.35
N GLY A 41 -5.55 -13.38 -22.57
CA GLY A 41 -6.03 -14.54 -21.80
C GLY A 41 -4.93 -15.11 -20.91
N TYR A 42 -5.30 -15.91 -19.90
CA TYR A 42 -4.38 -16.44 -18.90
C TYR A 42 -3.16 -17.14 -19.51
N TYR A 43 -3.39 -18.08 -20.43
CA TYR A 43 -2.33 -18.84 -21.08
C TYR A 43 -1.41 -17.97 -21.95
N GLU A 44 -1.94 -16.91 -22.54
CA GLU A 44 -1.14 -15.99 -23.35
C GLU A 44 -0.19 -15.17 -22.47
N VAL A 45 -0.71 -14.62 -21.36
CA VAL A 45 0.08 -13.87 -20.37
C VAL A 45 1.21 -14.73 -19.80
N LEU A 46 0.89 -15.96 -19.38
CA LEU A 46 1.88 -16.92 -18.88
C LEU A 46 2.93 -17.29 -19.93
N LYS A 47 2.53 -17.53 -21.18
CA LYS A 47 3.46 -17.89 -22.26
C LYS A 47 4.41 -16.72 -22.58
N LYS A 48 3.88 -15.49 -22.64
CA LYS A 48 4.68 -14.29 -22.93
C LYS A 48 5.67 -13.95 -21.82
N SER A 49 5.37 -14.32 -20.57
CA SER A 49 6.31 -14.22 -19.45
C SER A 49 7.60 -15.03 -19.67
N LYS A 50 7.51 -16.14 -20.42
CA LYS A 50 8.66 -17.01 -20.76
C LYS A 50 9.27 -16.70 -22.14
N PHE A 51 8.44 -16.32 -23.11
CA PHE A 51 8.82 -16.19 -24.52
C PHE A 51 8.37 -14.85 -25.09
N LYS A 52 8.94 -13.78 -24.55
CA LYS A 52 8.62 -12.40 -24.91
C LYS A 52 9.19 -12.03 -26.27
N LYS A 53 8.36 -11.44 -27.15
CA LYS A 53 8.84 -10.80 -28.38
C LYS A 53 9.57 -9.51 -28.02
N GLN A 54 10.59 -9.15 -28.81
CA GLN A 54 11.24 -7.84 -28.71
C GLN A 54 10.17 -6.74 -28.79
N ASP A 55 10.24 -5.75 -27.89
CA ASP A 55 9.37 -4.56 -27.81
C ASP A 55 7.91 -4.73 -27.35
N GLU A 56 7.46 -5.94 -27.04
CA GLU A 56 6.13 -6.16 -26.43
C GLU A 56 6.22 -6.05 -24.90
N ILE A 57 5.23 -5.44 -24.23
CA ILE A 57 5.14 -5.41 -22.76
C ILE A 57 4.06 -6.40 -22.35
N ASN A 58 4.41 -7.37 -21.49
CA ASN A 58 3.46 -8.36 -21.00
C ASN A 58 2.47 -7.71 -20.03
N HIS A 59 1.23 -8.21 -19.98
CA HIS A 59 0.32 -7.84 -18.90
C HIS A 59 0.76 -8.46 -17.59
N THR A 60 0.39 -7.82 -16.47
CA THR A 60 0.48 -8.42 -15.15
C THR A 60 -0.89 -8.86 -14.68
N GLU A 61 -0.93 -9.92 -13.89
CA GLU A 61 -2.07 -10.24 -13.06
C GLU A 61 -2.34 -9.06 -12.14
N ALA A 62 -3.59 -8.61 -12.13
CA ALA A 62 -4.05 -7.45 -11.41
C ALA A 62 -5.49 -7.63 -10.97
N VAL A 63 -5.91 -6.88 -9.96
CA VAL A 63 -7.30 -6.80 -9.52
C VAL A 63 -7.80 -5.37 -9.67
N LYS A 64 -9.01 -5.22 -10.20
CA LYS A 64 -9.72 -3.94 -10.20
C LYS A 64 -10.60 -3.87 -8.95
N VAL A 65 -10.35 -2.89 -8.10
CA VAL A 65 -11.09 -2.65 -6.86
C VAL A 65 -12.03 -1.47 -7.06
N THR A 66 -13.33 -1.72 -6.94
CA THR A 66 -14.38 -0.72 -6.93
C THR A 66 -14.82 -0.48 -5.49
N TYR A 67 -14.81 0.77 -5.03
CA TYR A 67 -15.08 1.11 -3.62
C TYR A 67 -15.85 2.41 -3.47
N ASP A 68 -16.56 2.54 -2.35
CA ASP A 68 -17.14 3.81 -1.92
C ASP A 68 -16.14 4.59 -1.07
N SER A 69 -15.62 5.67 -1.67
CA SER A 69 -14.67 6.59 -1.06
C SER A 69 -15.18 7.30 0.20
N SER A 70 -16.49 7.22 0.49
CA SER A 70 -17.08 7.77 1.71
C SER A 70 -16.97 6.83 2.91
N VAL A 71 -16.74 5.52 2.66
CA VAL A 71 -16.63 4.47 3.67
C VAL A 71 -15.16 4.08 3.87
N ILE A 72 -14.43 3.88 2.76
CA ILE A 72 -13.02 3.46 2.77
C ILE A 72 -12.18 4.41 1.92
N SER A 73 -11.01 4.80 2.43
CA SER A 73 -10.15 5.74 1.73
C SER A 73 -9.21 5.06 0.74
N THR A 74 -8.87 5.76 -0.34
CA THR A 74 -7.81 5.34 -1.27
C THR A 74 -6.48 5.12 -0.54
N ASP A 75 -6.13 5.99 0.41
CA ASP A 75 -4.92 5.86 1.23
C ASP A 75 -4.88 4.53 1.97
N PHE A 76 -6.00 4.10 2.57
CA PHE A 76 -6.08 2.81 3.24
C PHE A 76 -5.84 1.65 2.26
N LEU A 77 -6.52 1.67 1.09
CA LEU A 77 -6.37 0.61 0.09
C LEU A 77 -4.93 0.51 -0.44
N ILE A 78 -4.30 1.66 -0.72
CA ILE A 78 -2.91 1.71 -1.17
C ILE A 78 -1.95 1.26 -0.05
N LYS A 79 -2.20 1.64 1.21
CA LYS A 79 -1.39 1.16 2.35
C LYS A 79 -1.47 -0.36 2.49
N ASN A 80 -2.69 -0.89 2.46
CA ASN A 80 -2.91 -2.34 2.46
C ASN A 80 -2.18 -3.03 1.29
N PHE A 81 -2.24 -2.44 0.08
CA PHE A 81 -1.49 -2.96 -1.08
C PHE A 81 0.01 -3.16 -0.78
N TRP A 82 0.68 -2.20 -0.14
CA TRP A 82 2.10 -2.33 0.18
C TRP A 82 2.40 -3.45 1.21
N GLU A 83 1.45 -3.75 2.09
CA GLU A 83 1.64 -4.70 3.21
C GLU A 83 1.40 -6.16 2.81
N ILE A 84 0.69 -6.42 1.71
CA ILE A 84 0.24 -7.77 1.33
C ILE A 84 1.22 -8.53 0.42
N HIS A 85 2.33 -7.89 0.01
CA HIS A 85 3.29 -8.46 -0.93
C HIS A 85 4.72 -7.91 -0.68
N ASP A 86 5.72 -8.35 -1.46
CA ASP A 86 7.07 -7.79 -1.50
C ASP A 86 7.24 -6.79 -2.66
N PRO A 87 7.07 -5.48 -2.44
CA PRO A 87 7.19 -4.49 -3.51
C PRO A 87 8.63 -4.28 -4.00
N THR A 88 9.63 -4.96 -3.42
CA THR A 88 11.05 -4.85 -3.81
C THR A 88 11.50 -5.94 -4.77
N GLN A 89 10.67 -6.98 -4.96
CA GLN A 89 10.93 -8.04 -5.91
C GLN A 89 10.52 -7.63 -7.32
N LEU A 90 11.52 -7.39 -8.18
CA LEU A 90 11.29 -7.06 -9.59
C LEU A 90 10.76 -8.30 -10.34
N ASN A 91 9.65 -8.13 -11.07
CA ASN A 91 9.07 -9.17 -11.94
C ASN A 91 8.88 -10.53 -11.24
N GLY A 92 8.29 -10.51 -10.06
CA GLY A 92 7.88 -11.72 -9.36
C GLY A 92 7.40 -11.43 -7.95
N GLN A 93 6.78 -12.42 -7.31
CA GLN A 93 6.43 -12.42 -5.89
C GLN A 93 6.71 -13.81 -5.29
N GLY A 94 7.62 -13.86 -4.32
CA GLY A 94 8.15 -15.10 -3.77
C GLY A 94 8.61 -16.05 -4.86
N ASN A 95 7.97 -17.22 -4.94
CA ASN A 95 8.26 -18.26 -5.95
C ASN A 95 7.60 -18.02 -7.32
N ASP A 96 6.66 -17.09 -7.40
CA ASP A 96 5.96 -16.75 -8.65
C ASP A 96 6.80 -15.74 -9.43
N ILE A 97 7.73 -16.25 -10.24
CA ILE A 97 8.68 -15.43 -11.01
C ILE A 97 8.16 -15.19 -12.43
N GLY A 98 8.12 -13.92 -12.84
CA GLY A 98 7.68 -13.48 -14.16
C GLY A 98 7.20 -12.03 -14.17
N ASP A 99 7.33 -11.34 -15.31
CA ASP A 99 6.82 -9.96 -15.45
C ASP A 99 5.30 -9.87 -15.35
N ASN A 100 4.61 -11.01 -15.45
CA ASN A 100 3.18 -11.17 -15.20
C ASN A 100 2.80 -11.15 -13.71
N TYR A 101 3.76 -11.18 -12.80
CA TYR A 101 3.56 -11.10 -11.34
C TYR A 101 4.21 -9.85 -10.73
N ARG A 102 4.55 -8.85 -11.55
CA ARG A 102 5.19 -7.63 -11.07
C ARG A 102 4.26 -6.82 -10.17
N SER A 103 4.85 -6.07 -9.25
CA SER A 103 4.14 -5.10 -8.44
C SER A 103 3.74 -3.87 -9.28
N ALA A 104 2.46 -3.47 -9.26
CA ALA A 104 1.98 -2.26 -9.92
C ALA A 104 0.72 -1.65 -9.27
N ILE A 105 0.59 -0.33 -9.40
CA ILE A 105 -0.61 0.46 -9.10
C ILE A 105 -1.00 1.22 -10.37
N TYR A 106 -2.22 0.97 -10.87
CA TYR A 106 -2.80 1.71 -11.97
C TYR A 106 -3.93 2.62 -11.50
N TRP A 107 -3.68 3.92 -11.51
CA TRP A 107 -4.60 4.95 -10.99
C TRP A 107 -5.56 5.47 -12.06
N THR A 108 -6.76 5.89 -11.65
CA THR A 108 -7.80 6.45 -12.53
C THR A 108 -7.96 7.97 -12.38
N ASN A 109 -7.36 8.58 -11.35
CA ASN A 109 -7.33 10.03 -11.14
C ASN A 109 -6.03 10.49 -10.46
N ASP A 110 -5.78 11.80 -10.46
CA ASP A 110 -4.54 12.39 -9.94
C ASP A 110 -4.41 12.36 -8.42
N ASP A 111 -5.52 12.27 -7.67
CA ASP A 111 -5.48 12.10 -6.21
C ASP A 111 -4.90 10.74 -5.86
N GLN A 112 -5.36 9.68 -6.54
CA GLN A 112 -4.81 8.32 -6.39
C GLN A 112 -3.32 8.28 -6.73
N LYS A 113 -2.89 8.96 -7.80
CA LYS A 113 -1.47 9.07 -8.17
C LYS A 113 -0.66 9.71 -7.04
N SER A 114 -1.13 10.82 -6.50
CA SER A 114 -0.44 11.56 -5.44
C SER A 114 -0.33 10.73 -4.17
N ILE A 115 -1.40 10.02 -3.77
CA ILE A 115 -1.40 9.11 -2.62
C ILE A 115 -0.45 7.94 -2.85
N ALA A 116 -0.44 7.33 -4.04
CA ALA A 116 0.46 6.22 -4.37
C ALA A 116 1.95 6.62 -4.26
N LEU A 117 2.30 7.81 -4.75
CA LEU A 117 3.67 8.32 -4.65
C LEU A 117 4.04 8.65 -3.19
N ASN A 118 3.17 9.33 -2.46
CA ASN A 118 3.42 9.67 -1.05
C ASN A 118 3.56 8.42 -0.17
N THR A 119 2.65 7.44 -0.31
CA THR A 119 2.74 6.19 0.47
C THR A 119 3.95 5.34 0.09
N LYS A 120 4.39 5.37 -1.18
CA LYS A 120 5.66 4.76 -1.60
C LYS A 120 6.85 5.37 -0.86
N GLU A 121 6.92 6.70 -0.80
CA GLU A 121 7.98 7.42 -0.09
C GLU A 121 7.99 7.12 1.42
N GLN A 122 6.81 6.94 2.01
CA GLN A 122 6.65 6.54 3.42
C GLN A 122 7.06 5.08 3.68
N PHE A 123 6.74 4.15 2.76
CA PHE A 123 6.97 2.73 2.97
C PHE A 123 8.42 2.30 2.68
N GLN A 124 9.09 2.97 1.75
CA GLN A 124 10.48 2.70 1.39
C GLN A 124 11.45 2.65 2.60
N PRO A 125 11.49 3.64 3.52
CA PRO A 125 12.38 3.57 4.67
C PRO A 125 12.03 2.42 5.64
N LEU A 126 10.75 2.04 5.74
CA LEU A 126 10.32 0.91 6.58
C LEU A 126 10.85 -0.42 6.03
N LEU A 127 10.82 -0.60 4.71
CA LEU A 127 11.41 -1.74 4.01
C LEU A 127 12.93 -1.76 4.17
N THR A 128 13.60 -0.62 3.95
CA THR A 128 15.05 -0.51 4.08
C THR A 128 15.53 -0.84 5.50
N ALA A 129 14.78 -0.40 6.53
CA ALA A 129 15.08 -0.74 7.94
C ALA A 129 15.00 -2.25 8.23
N LYS A 130 14.28 -3.01 7.40
CA LYS A 130 14.13 -4.46 7.50
C LYS A 130 15.06 -5.24 6.55
N GLY A 131 15.96 -4.53 5.84
CA GLY A 131 16.94 -5.13 4.95
C GLY A 131 16.44 -5.40 3.52
N TYR A 132 15.23 -4.92 3.17
CA TYR A 132 14.71 -5.01 1.81
C TYR A 132 15.34 -3.95 0.90
N GLY A 133 15.28 -4.20 -0.41
CA GLY A 133 15.79 -3.31 -1.44
C GLY A 133 14.90 -2.10 -1.74
N ASN A 134 15.10 -1.52 -2.91
CA ASN A 134 14.27 -0.43 -3.40
C ASN A 134 12.94 -0.96 -3.94
N ILE A 135 11.85 -0.22 -3.71
CA ILE A 135 10.53 -0.51 -4.26
C ILE A 135 10.60 -0.45 -5.80
N THR A 136 10.19 -1.54 -6.44
CA THR A 136 10.16 -1.73 -7.90
C THR A 136 8.77 -1.52 -8.50
N THR A 137 7.76 -1.27 -7.66
CA THR A 137 6.37 -1.05 -8.05
C THR A 137 6.21 0.01 -9.13
N GLU A 138 5.55 -0.38 -10.21
CA GLU A 138 5.14 0.50 -11.30
C GLU A 138 3.93 1.33 -10.86
N ILE A 139 3.99 2.66 -11.02
CA ILE A 139 2.85 3.56 -10.73
C ILE A 139 2.52 4.34 -11.99
N LYS A 140 1.39 4.03 -12.64
CA LYS A 140 1.02 4.57 -13.97
C LYS A 140 -0.49 4.82 -14.09
N PRO A 141 -0.95 5.68 -15.02
CA PRO A 141 -2.38 5.78 -15.32
C PRO A 141 -2.92 4.44 -15.81
N LEU A 142 -4.12 4.08 -15.38
CA LEU A 142 -4.86 2.96 -15.94
C LEU A 142 -5.22 3.27 -17.39
N LYS A 143 -4.62 2.52 -18.32
CA LYS A 143 -4.98 2.58 -19.74
C LYS A 143 -6.20 1.73 -20.04
N LYS A 144 -6.15 0.47 -19.62
CA LYS A 144 -7.20 -0.52 -19.81
C LYS A 144 -7.05 -1.67 -18.82
N PHE A 145 -8.17 -2.20 -18.37
CA PHE A 145 -8.25 -3.41 -17.56
C PHE A 145 -9.01 -4.48 -18.34
N TRP A 146 -8.49 -5.69 -18.35
CA TRP A 146 -9.08 -6.84 -19.01
C TRP A 146 -9.51 -7.87 -17.96
N PRO A 147 -10.81 -8.07 -17.71
CA PRO A 147 -11.26 -9.11 -16.79
C PRO A 147 -10.72 -10.48 -17.20
N ALA A 148 -10.22 -11.24 -16.23
CA ALA A 148 -9.84 -12.63 -16.44
C ALA A 148 -11.06 -13.52 -16.62
N GLU A 149 -10.83 -14.74 -17.07
CA GLU A 149 -11.86 -15.75 -17.26
C GLU A 149 -12.65 -16.00 -15.96
N TYR A 150 -13.94 -16.35 -16.08
CA TYR A 150 -14.85 -16.50 -14.93
C TYR A 150 -14.33 -17.44 -13.84
N TYR A 151 -13.58 -18.48 -14.22
CA TYR A 151 -13.03 -19.43 -13.26
C TYR A 151 -11.89 -18.86 -12.38
N HIS A 152 -11.32 -17.72 -12.74
CA HIS A 152 -10.34 -17.02 -11.92
C HIS A 152 -10.98 -16.09 -10.87
N GLN A 153 -12.22 -15.65 -11.08
CA GLN A 153 -12.92 -14.77 -10.15
C GLN A 153 -13.30 -15.56 -8.89
N ASP A 154 -13.19 -14.93 -7.72
CA ASP A 154 -13.44 -15.53 -6.39
C ASP A 154 -12.75 -16.89 -6.18
N TYR A 155 -11.59 -17.13 -6.81
CA TYR A 155 -11.05 -18.48 -6.93
C TYR A 155 -10.81 -19.14 -5.57
N LEU A 156 -10.30 -18.39 -4.58
CA LEU A 156 -10.04 -18.89 -3.22
C LEU A 156 -11.31 -19.01 -2.36
N SER A 157 -12.40 -18.35 -2.74
CA SER A 157 -13.73 -18.58 -2.14
C SER A 157 -14.30 -19.91 -2.65
N LYS A 158 -14.18 -20.14 -3.97
CA LYS A 158 -14.61 -21.38 -4.64
C LYS A 158 -13.72 -22.58 -4.29
N ASN A 159 -12.44 -22.33 -3.99
CA ASN A 159 -11.43 -23.35 -3.68
C ASN A 159 -10.68 -22.98 -2.40
N PRO A 160 -11.22 -23.31 -1.20
CA PRO A 160 -10.61 -22.91 0.08
C PRO A 160 -9.19 -23.44 0.31
N ASN A 161 -8.84 -24.56 -0.31
CA ASN A 161 -7.50 -25.16 -0.28
C ASN A 161 -6.65 -24.77 -1.51
N GLY A 162 -7.10 -23.79 -2.29
CA GLY A 162 -6.41 -23.28 -3.47
C GLY A 162 -5.05 -22.68 -3.10
N TYR A 163 -4.08 -22.84 -3.99
CA TYR A 163 -2.74 -22.33 -3.79
C TYR A 163 -2.68 -20.83 -4.07
N CYS A 164 -2.34 -20.04 -3.05
CA CYS A 164 -1.81 -18.71 -3.20
C CYS A 164 -0.85 -18.46 -2.03
N PRO A 165 0.48 -18.38 -2.26
CA PRO A 165 1.42 -18.14 -1.18
C PRO A 165 1.23 -16.75 -0.60
N ASN A 166 1.53 -16.61 0.70
CA ASN A 166 1.67 -15.30 1.30
C ASN A 166 3.07 -14.76 0.99
N HIS A 167 3.13 -13.68 0.21
CA HIS A 167 4.39 -13.02 -0.19
C HIS A 167 4.65 -11.73 0.59
N SER A 168 3.87 -11.44 1.65
CA SER A 168 4.03 -10.23 2.45
C SER A 168 5.42 -10.16 3.10
N THR A 169 6.03 -8.96 3.09
CA THR A 169 7.29 -8.70 3.82
C THR A 169 7.15 -8.73 5.35
N GLY A 170 5.92 -8.68 5.86
CA GLY A 170 5.63 -8.46 7.28
C GLY A 170 5.90 -7.02 7.75
N VAL A 171 6.34 -6.13 6.85
CA VAL A 171 6.44 -4.69 7.12
C VAL A 171 5.04 -4.10 7.02
N LYS A 172 4.71 -3.27 8.01
CA LYS A 172 3.45 -2.53 8.06
C LYS A 172 3.72 -1.05 8.15
N PHE A 173 2.80 -0.25 7.63
CA PHE A 173 2.72 1.14 8.04
C PHE A 173 2.52 1.17 9.55
N VAL A 174 3.09 2.19 10.19
CA VAL A 174 2.88 2.38 11.61
C VAL A 174 1.40 2.76 11.80
N ASP A 175 0.61 1.82 12.31
CA ASP A 175 -0.78 2.08 12.69
C ASP A 175 -0.81 3.09 13.85
N ILE A 176 -1.10 4.35 13.52
CA ILE A 176 -1.47 5.37 14.52
C ILE A 176 -2.99 5.49 14.62
N LYS A 177 -3.74 4.41 14.37
CA LYS A 177 -5.10 4.28 14.89
C LYS A 177 -5.06 3.47 16.18
N SER A 178 -5.18 4.18 17.30
CA SER A 178 -5.20 3.64 18.67
C SER A 178 -3.85 3.22 19.25
N SER A 179 -2.93 4.18 19.36
CA SER A 179 -2.63 4.51 20.75
C SER A 179 -3.79 5.40 21.21
N LYS A 180 -4.73 4.85 21.99
CA LYS A 180 -5.13 5.60 23.18
C LYS A 180 -3.85 5.76 23.98
N ALA A 181 -2.98 6.67 23.53
CA ALA A 181 -1.81 6.98 24.31
C ALA A 181 -2.38 7.49 25.61
N LYS A 182 -1.98 6.84 26.69
CA LYS A 182 -2.32 7.24 28.04
C LYS A 182 -2.19 8.76 28.11
N ALA A 183 -3.25 9.42 28.58
CA ALA A 183 -3.24 10.84 28.88
C ALA A 183 -1.90 11.19 29.55
N ILE A 184 -1.22 12.20 29.04
CA ILE A 184 0.05 12.61 29.61
C ILE A 184 -0.23 13.14 31.03
N LYS A 185 0.40 12.52 32.03
CA LYS A 185 0.31 13.03 33.39
C LYS A 185 1.28 14.21 33.53
N PRO A 186 0.84 15.32 34.15
CA PRO A 186 1.74 16.41 34.45
C PRO A 186 2.89 15.96 35.36
N LEU A 187 4.08 16.49 35.13
CA LEU A 187 5.20 16.30 36.05
C LEU A 187 4.99 17.10 37.34
N VAL A 188 5.65 16.69 38.42
CA VAL A 188 5.67 17.46 39.67
C VAL A 188 6.59 18.67 39.47
N GLY A 189 6.02 19.87 39.52
CA GLY A 189 6.76 21.13 39.35
C GLY A 189 6.48 21.81 38.01
N MET A 190 7.44 22.59 37.52
CA MET A 190 7.32 23.25 36.20
C MET A 190 7.69 22.27 35.09
N GLU A 191 6.91 22.26 34.01
CA GLU A 191 7.25 21.57 32.76
C GLU A 191 6.84 22.42 31.55
N ILE A 192 7.51 22.18 30.43
CA ILE A 192 7.16 22.73 29.11
C ILE A 192 6.56 21.59 28.29
N ILE A 193 5.33 21.77 27.84
CA ILE A 193 4.69 20.87 26.88
C ILE A 193 4.63 21.57 25.52
N VAL A 194 5.26 20.97 24.52
CA VAL A 194 5.10 21.36 23.12
C VAL A 194 3.93 20.57 22.54
N ILE A 195 2.92 21.28 22.05
CA ILE A 195 1.79 20.65 21.37
C ILE A 195 2.23 20.30 19.95
N GLU A 196 2.31 19.00 19.66
CA GLU A 196 2.76 18.48 18.38
C GLU A 196 1.58 18.08 17.48
N ALA A 197 1.86 17.90 16.19
CA ALA A 197 0.88 17.35 15.26
C ALA A 197 0.48 15.93 15.69
N GLU A 198 -0.81 15.60 15.54
CA GLU A 198 -1.34 14.25 15.81
C GLU A 198 -0.61 13.17 14.99
N ASP A 199 -0.21 13.54 13.77
CA ASP A 199 0.65 12.75 12.92
C ASP A 199 1.88 13.56 12.52
N ILE A 200 3.02 13.22 13.10
CA ILE A 200 4.29 13.90 12.82
C ILE A 200 4.75 13.74 11.36
N ASN A 201 4.30 12.67 10.68
CA ASN A 201 4.59 12.44 9.27
C ASN A 201 3.71 13.27 8.33
N THR A 202 2.61 13.84 8.84
CA THR A 202 1.81 14.84 8.09
C THR A 202 2.38 16.25 8.19
N CYS A 203 3.38 16.45 9.06
CA CYS A 203 3.98 17.75 9.31
C CYS A 203 5.52 17.67 9.19
N PRO A 204 6.08 17.79 7.97
CA PRO A 204 7.53 17.78 7.75
C PRO A 204 8.28 18.82 8.59
N TYR A 205 7.65 19.97 8.88
CA TYR A 205 8.22 21.00 9.76
C TYR A 205 8.21 20.61 11.24
N CYS A 206 7.29 19.76 11.68
CA CYS A 206 7.25 19.24 13.04
C CYS A 206 8.44 18.31 13.29
N LEU A 207 8.80 17.46 12.32
CA LEU A 207 10.01 16.64 12.36
C LEU A 207 11.28 17.49 12.47
N LEU A 208 11.36 18.58 11.70
CA LEU A 208 12.49 19.51 11.77
C LEU A 208 12.53 20.27 13.10
N PHE A 209 11.38 20.67 13.65
CA PHE A 209 11.28 21.33 14.94
C PHE A 209 11.71 20.40 16.08
N GLU A 210 11.24 19.15 16.07
CA GLU A 210 11.62 18.15 17.07
C GLU A 210 13.15 17.96 17.07
N LYS A 211 13.71 17.68 15.89
CA LYS A 211 15.14 17.42 15.72
C LYS A 211 16.03 18.61 16.08
N ASN A 212 15.64 19.82 15.68
CA ASN A 212 16.51 21.00 15.78
C ASN A 212 16.30 21.77 17.09
N VAL A 213 15.11 21.70 17.68
CA VAL A 213 14.74 22.49 18.86
C VAL A 213 14.53 21.61 20.08
N ILE A 214 13.59 20.66 20.02
CA ILE A 214 13.20 19.84 21.18
C ILE A 214 14.37 18.95 21.63
N SER A 215 14.99 18.21 20.71
CA SER A 215 16.08 17.28 21.04
C SER A 215 17.36 17.96 21.52
N ASN A 216 17.54 19.25 21.23
CA ASN A 216 18.73 20.03 21.61
C ASN A 216 18.49 20.96 22.80
N TYR A 217 17.30 20.92 23.40
CA TYR A 217 16.96 21.78 24.52
C TYR A 217 17.81 21.44 25.76
N GLN A 218 18.49 22.45 26.32
CA GLN A 218 19.35 22.32 27.51
C GLN A 218 18.87 23.16 28.71
N GLY A 219 17.61 23.61 28.70
CA GLY A 219 17.07 24.39 29.82
C GLY A 219 16.81 23.54 31.06
N SER A 220 16.70 24.20 32.21
CA SER A 220 16.51 23.54 33.52
C SER A 220 15.09 23.05 33.77
N VAL A 221 14.10 23.52 32.99
CA VAL A 221 12.70 23.07 33.06
C VAL A 221 12.50 21.91 32.08
N PRO A 222 12.02 20.73 32.50
CA PRO A 222 11.78 19.60 31.60
C PRO A 222 10.87 19.96 30.43
N LEU A 223 11.27 19.58 29.22
CA LEU A 223 10.52 19.82 27.98
C LEU A 223 10.11 18.47 27.37
N ARG A 224 8.83 18.32 27.01
CA ARG A 224 8.29 17.14 26.33
C ARG A 224 7.31 17.51 25.22
N GLY A 225 7.32 16.74 24.14
CA GLY A 225 6.31 16.79 23.08
C GLY A 225 5.06 15.98 23.43
N SER A 226 3.88 16.49 23.09
CA SER A 226 2.64 15.72 23.14
C SER A 226 1.62 16.24 22.13
N PRO A 227 0.90 15.37 21.41
CA PRO A 227 -0.23 15.82 20.61
C PRO A 227 -1.40 16.27 21.50
N ALA A 228 -2.23 17.15 20.95
CA ALA A 228 -3.35 17.75 21.68
C ALA A 228 -4.31 16.69 22.24
N SER A 229 -4.52 15.60 21.50
CA SER A 229 -5.37 14.47 21.91
C SER A 229 -4.96 13.79 23.22
N LYS A 230 -3.71 13.99 23.69
CA LYS A 230 -3.20 13.40 24.95
C LYS A 230 -3.26 14.33 26.14
N LEU A 231 -3.56 15.62 25.94
CA LEU A 231 -3.73 16.60 27.02
C LEU A 231 -5.15 16.46 27.59
N VAL A 232 -5.26 16.07 28.86
CA VAL A 232 -6.53 15.97 29.57
C VAL A 232 -6.51 16.99 30.70
N GLY A 233 -7.38 18.00 30.60
CA GLY A 233 -7.62 19.01 31.61
C GLY A 233 -8.86 18.70 32.44
#